data_AF-A0A1Y3NHB6-F1
#
_entry.id   AF-A0A1Y3NHB6-F1
#
_cell.length_a   1.000
_cell.length_b   1.000
_cell.length_c   1.000
_cell.angle_alpha   90.00
_cell.angle_beta   90.00
_cell.angle_gamma   90.00
#
_symmetry.space_group_name_H-M   'P 1'
#
loop_
_entity.id
_entity.type
_entity.pdbx_description
1 polymer ?
#
loop_
_entity_poly.entity_id
_entity_poly.type
_entity_poly.pdbx_seq_one_letter_code
_entity_poly.pdbx_strand_id
1 'polypeptide(L)'
;MNIAFQYLFIHVILFFFIDITFEKEITIKNHDENWNNLKNVINDNQNDEELILRFVDNYYTVYYDNIFSSIELMITGNVSFIGNENGTVFDFLDNIIGYNIQYLRNKGDVVKFEKIIFKNSLVGFSTKYSIPLFAIRASTDYFNLIFSNCTFEDNKAPIMSVDITTSKSTASTYSVQINDCFFR
;
A
#
# COMPACT_ATOMS: atom_id res chain seq x y z
N MET A 1 -22.15 4.71 -48.37
CA MET A 1 -21.46 5.50 -47.33
C MET A 1 -20.01 5.66 -47.77
N ASN A 2 -19.43 6.86 -47.71
CA ASN A 2 -18.07 7.11 -48.19
C ASN A 2 -17.07 6.35 -47.30
N ILE A 3 -16.19 5.55 -47.90
CA ILE A 3 -15.18 4.74 -47.19
C ILE A 3 -14.30 5.64 -46.30
N ALA A 4 -13.95 6.84 -46.76
CA ALA A 4 -13.19 7.80 -45.95
C ALA A 4 -13.95 8.25 -44.69
N PHE A 5 -15.28 8.36 -44.77
CA PHE A 5 -16.12 8.72 -43.63
C PHE A 5 -16.23 7.59 -42.61
N GLN A 6 -16.26 6.34 -43.06
CA GLN A 6 -16.18 5.17 -42.18
C GLN A 6 -14.86 5.12 -41.42
N TYR A 7 -13.73 5.35 -42.11
CA TYR A 7 -12.43 5.41 -41.45
C TYR A 7 -12.35 6.53 -40.42
N LEU A 8 -12.80 7.75 -40.76
CA LEU A 8 -12.84 8.87 -39.82
C LEU A 8 -13.68 8.52 -38.58
N PHE A 9 -14.86 7.95 -38.78
CA PHE A 9 -15.77 7.58 -37.70
C PHE A 9 -15.17 6.51 -36.76
N ILE A 10 -14.47 5.51 -37.31
CA ILE A 10 -13.76 4.49 -36.53
C ILE A 10 -12.65 5.14 -35.68
N HIS A 11 -11.87 6.07 -36.24
CA HIS A 11 -10.80 6.73 -35.49
C HIS A 11 -11.34 7.63 -34.37
N VAL A 12 -12.47 8.31 -34.61
CA VAL A 12 -13.16 9.10 -33.57
C VAL A 12 -13.67 8.20 -32.46
N ILE A 13 -14.29 7.06 -32.79
CA ILE A 13 -14.74 6.08 -31.80
C ILE A 13 -13.56 5.54 -30.99
N LEU A 14 -12.46 5.16 -31.64
CA LEU A 14 -11.27 4.67 -30.95
C LEU A 14 -10.66 5.73 -30.02
N PHE A 15 -10.71 7.01 -30.40
CA PHE A 15 -10.26 8.11 -29.56
C PHE A 15 -11.10 8.26 -28.28
N PHE A 16 -12.41 8.00 -28.34
CA PHE A 16 -13.29 7.98 -27.17
C PHE A 16 -13.09 6.77 -26.25
N PHE A 17 -12.40 5.73 -26.71
CA PHE A 17 -12.03 4.56 -25.90
C PHE A 17 -10.63 4.65 -25.30
N ILE A 18 -9.92 5.76 -25.48
CA ILE A 18 -8.67 6.01 -24.78
C ILE A 18 -9.03 6.48 -23.37
N ASP A 19 -9.08 5.57 -22.42
CA ASP A 19 -9.08 5.93 -21.00
C ASP A 19 -7.72 6.55 -20.67
N ILE A 20 -7.72 7.85 -20.41
CA ILE A 20 -6.53 8.56 -19.96
C ILE A 20 -6.42 8.34 -18.46
N THR A 21 -5.65 7.34 -18.06
CA THR A 21 -5.37 7.05 -16.66
C THR A 21 -4.23 7.93 -16.18
N PHE A 22 -4.47 8.77 -15.17
CA PHE A 22 -3.44 9.61 -14.58
C PHE A 22 -2.80 8.86 -13.41
N GLU A 23 -1.54 8.49 -13.58
CA GLU A 23 -0.69 7.92 -12.52
C GLU A 23 0.21 9.02 -11.96
N LYS A 24 0.31 9.11 -10.63
CA LYS A 24 1.28 9.95 -9.96
C LYS A 24 2.38 9.11 -9.33
N GLU A 25 3.59 9.25 -9.85
CA GLU A 25 4.77 8.57 -9.31
C GLU A 25 5.63 9.52 -8.46
N ILE A 26 6.01 9.08 -7.26
CA ILE A 26 6.92 9.76 -6.35
C ILE A 26 8.09 8.83 -6.02
N THR A 27 9.31 9.26 -6.34
CA THR A 27 10.53 8.57 -5.90
C THR A 27 10.83 8.94 -4.45
N ILE A 28 11.06 7.94 -3.62
CA ILE A 28 11.39 8.06 -2.20
C ILE A 28 12.83 7.60 -1.99
N LYS A 29 13.68 8.45 -1.40
CA LYS A 29 15.05 8.11 -0.99
C LYS A 29 15.15 8.09 0.53
N ASN A 30 16.04 7.27 1.06
CA ASN A 30 16.23 7.18 2.49
C ASN A 30 16.73 8.54 3.03
N HIS A 31 16.18 8.95 4.18
CA HIS A 31 16.42 10.25 4.83
C HIS A 31 16.01 11.50 4.02
N ASP A 32 15.30 11.37 2.90
CA ASP A 32 14.76 12.52 2.19
C ASP A 32 13.48 13.08 2.84
N GLU A 33 13.03 14.24 2.37
CA GLU A 33 11.83 14.90 2.90
C GLU A 33 10.57 14.04 2.71
N ASN A 34 10.49 13.27 1.62
CA ASN A 34 9.32 12.44 1.33
C ASN A 34 9.26 11.24 2.28
N TRP A 35 10.38 10.60 2.60
CA TRP A 35 10.48 9.52 3.58
C TRP A 35 10.12 10.01 4.98
N ASN A 36 10.71 11.13 5.39
CA ASN A 36 10.47 11.70 6.72
C ASN A 36 9.01 12.16 6.89
N ASN A 37 8.32 12.48 5.78
CA ASN A 37 6.92 12.90 5.77
C ASN A 37 5.99 11.89 5.06
N LEU A 38 6.36 10.60 5.04
CA LEU A 38 5.67 9.58 4.22
C LEU A 38 4.15 9.56 4.42
N LYS A 39 3.69 9.73 5.67
CA LYS A 39 2.25 9.86 6.01
C LYS A 39 1.56 10.96 5.21
N ASN A 40 2.15 12.17 5.20
CA ASN A 40 1.58 13.33 4.51
C ASN A 40 1.69 13.15 2.99
N VAL A 41 2.82 12.64 2.50
CA VAL A 41 3.00 12.30 1.09
C VAL A 41 1.91 11.37 0.60
N ILE A 42 1.56 10.33 1.34
CA ILE A 42 0.47 9.42 0.96
C ILE A 42 -0.88 10.13 1.03
N ASN A 43 -1.21 10.76 2.16
CA ASN A 43 -2.54 11.32 2.38
C ASN A 43 -2.87 12.47 1.42
N ASP A 44 -1.89 13.25 0.99
CA ASP A 44 -2.09 14.46 0.17
C ASP A 44 -2.03 14.20 -1.35
N ASN A 45 -1.61 13.01 -1.78
CA ASN A 45 -1.32 12.73 -3.20
C ASN A 45 -2.17 11.60 -3.83
N GLN A 46 -3.31 11.25 -3.23
CA GLN A 46 -4.24 10.21 -3.72
C GLN A 46 -5.40 10.76 -4.58
N ASN A 47 -5.21 11.92 -5.22
CA ASN A 47 -6.26 12.53 -6.06
C ASN A 47 -6.31 11.97 -7.48
N ASP A 48 -5.18 11.41 -7.94
CA ASP A 48 -5.06 10.75 -9.24
C ASP A 48 -5.56 9.29 -9.16
N GLU A 49 -5.62 8.57 -10.27
CA GLU A 49 -6.17 7.19 -10.28
C GLU A 49 -5.31 6.20 -9.49
N GLU A 50 -3.99 6.40 -9.53
CA GLU A 50 -3.02 5.62 -8.76
C GLU A 50 -1.85 6.49 -8.30
N LEU A 51 -1.48 6.35 -7.01
CA LEU A 51 -0.26 6.89 -6.44
C LEU A 51 0.79 5.78 -6.34
N ILE A 52 1.92 5.93 -7.03
CA ILE A 52 3.05 5.02 -6.95
C ILE A 52 4.19 5.65 -6.15
N LEU A 53 4.63 4.96 -5.11
CA LEU A 53 5.78 5.30 -4.28
C LEU A 53 6.92 4.33 -4.61
N ARG A 54 7.95 4.82 -5.32
CA ARG A 54 9.12 4.02 -5.68
C ARG A 54 10.24 4.23 -4.67
N PHE A 55 10.57 3.19 -3.91
CA PHE A 55 11.68 3.17 -2.97
C PHE A 55 12.93 2.66 -3.67
N VAL A 56 13.87 3.57 -3.94
CA VAL A 56 15.05 3.26 -4.78
C VAL A 56 16.24 2.74 -3.98
N ASP A 57 16.32 3.06 -2.69
CA ASP A 57 17.41 2.59 -1.84
C ASP A 57 17.17 1.16 -1.34
N ASN A 58 18.24 0.49 -0.95
CA ASN A 58 18.17 -0.90 -0.47
C ASN A 58 17.58 -1.01 0.93
N TYR A 59 17.61 0.07 1.71
CA TYR A 59 17.36 0.01 3.15
C TYR A 59 16.80 1.33 3.67
N TYR A 60 15.72 1.23 4.43
CA TYR A 60 15.04 2.33 5.11
C TYR A 60 14.82 1.98 6.56
N THR A 61 15.23 2.89 7.43
CA THR A 61 14.91 2.81 8.86
C THR A 61 13.55 3.44 9.09
N VAL A 62 12.60 2.62 9.54
CA VAL A 62 11.28 3.09 9.94
C VAL A 62 11.36 3.54 11.40
N TYR A 63 11.41 4.86 11.61
CA TYR A 63 11.49 5.47 12.93
C TYR A 63 10.43 6.56 13.09
N TYR A 64 9.80 6.60 14.27
CA TYR A 64 8.86 7.64 14.66
C TYR A 64 9.15 8.10 16.09
N ASP A 65 8.86 9.37 16.36
CA ASP A 65 9.03 9.97 17.69
C ASP A 65 8.26 9.20 18.78
N ASN A 66 7.14 8.56 18.41
CA ASN A 66 6.39 7.66 19.29
C ASN A 66 6.51 6.21 18.82
N ILE A 67 7.42 5.47 19.46
CA ILE A 67 7.71 4.05 19.22
C ILE A 67 6.57 3.08 19.59
N PHE A 68 5.45 3.60 20.10
CA PHE A 68 4.23 2.84 20.43
C PHE A 68 3.04 3.29 19.57
N SER A 69 3.29 3.86 18.39
CA SER A 69 2.24 4.35 17.50
C SER A 69 2.41 3.81 16.08
N SER A 70 1.28 3.63 15.40
CA SER A 70 1.26 3.23 14.00
C SER A 70 1.21 4.45 13.08
N ILE A 71 1.76 4.33 11.89
CA ILE A 71 1.59 5.28 10.81
C ILE A 71 0.15 5.19 10.31
N GLU A 72 -0.62 6.25 10.50
CA GLU A 72 -1.99 6.29 10.02
C GLU A 72 -2.02 6.65 8.53
N LEU A 73 -2.43 5.69 7.71
CA LEU A 73 -2.61 5.85 6.27
C LEU A 73 -4.10 5.93 5.97
N MET A 74 -4.56 7.08 5.49
CA MET A 74 -5.94 7.30 5.09
C MET A 74 -6.07 7.04 3.60
N ILE A 75 -6.62 5.89 3.24
CA ILE A 75 -6.71 5.45 1.84
C ILE A 75 -8.00 5.97 1.22
N THR A 76 -7.85 6.75 0.15
CA THR A 76 -8.93 7.33 -0.65
C THR A 76 -8.85 7.01 -2.14
N GLY A 77 -7.80 6.30 -2.55
CA GLY A 77 -7.53 5.85 -3.92
C GLY A 77 -6.50 4.72 -3.93
N ASN A 78 -6.03 4.33 -5.12
CA ASN A 78 -5.04 3.25 -5.26
C ASN A 78 -3.64 3.74 -4.85
N VAL A 79 -2.92 2.95 -4.05
CA VAL A 79 -1.57 3.27 -3.58
C VAL A 79 -0.66 2.05 -3.72
N SER A 80 0.44 2.22 -4.46
CA SER A 80 1.44 1.18 -4.69
C SER A 80 2.78 1.56 -4.06
N PHE A 81 3.26 0.74 -3.12
CA PHE A 81 4.59 0.82 -2.53
C PHE A 81 5.50 -0.18 -3.25
N ILE A 82 6.49 0.31 -4.00
CA ILE A 82 7.33 -0.52 -4.86
C ILE A 82 8.79 -0.38 -4.45
N GLY A 83 9.37 -1.46 -3.93
CA GLY A 83 10.81 -1.58 -3.67
C GLY A 83 11.62 -1.82 -4.93
N ASN A 84 12.94 -1.75 -4.79
CA ASN A 84 13.87 -1.95 -5.91
C ASN A 84 13.96 -3.43 -6.35
N GLU A 85 14.74 -3.70 -7.40
CA GLU A 85 14.85 -5.05 -8.01
C GLU A 85 15.36 -6.13 -7.05
N ASN A 86 16.22 -5.76 -6.08
CA ASN A 86 16.79 -6.70 -5.12
C ASN A 86 15.93 -6.84 -3.85
N GLY A 87 14.82 -6.10 -3.78
CA GLY A 87 14.03 -5.94 -2.58
C GLY A 87 14.54 -4.78 -1.73
N THR A 88 13.62 -3.94 -1.28
CA THR A 88 13.91 -2.84 -0.36
C THR A 88 13.58 -3.25 1.07
N VAL A 89 14.51 -3.06 1.99
CA VAL A 89 14.31 -3.37 3.41
C VAL A 89 13.64 -2.21 4.14
N PHE A 90 12.50 -2.48 4.76
CA PHE A 90 11.88 -1.61 5.77
C PHE A 90 12.17 -2.23 7.14
N ASP A 91 13.15 -1.66 7.83
CA ASP A 91 13.58 -2.13 9.15
C ASP A 91 12.94 -1.27 10.24
N PHE A 92 12.12 -1.91 11.07
CA PHE A 92 11.40 -1.27 12.16
C PHE A 92 12.24 -1.16 13.44
N LEU A 93 13.50 -1.60 13.42
CA LEU A 93 14.48 -1.51 14.51
C LEU A 93 13.92 -2.00 15.86
N ASP A 94 13.18 -3.10 15.81
CA ASP A 94 12.58 -3.71 17.00
C ASP A 94 11.61 -2.77 17.75
N ASN A 95 11.04 -1.77 17.08
CA ASN A 95 10.04 -0.88 17.66
C ASN A 95 8.62 -1.46 17.55
N ILE A 96 7.74 -1.08 18.49
CA ILE A 96 6.32 -1.47 18.47
C ILE A 96 5.53 -0.50 17.59
N ILE A 97 5.87 -0.49 16.31
CA ILE A 97 5.30 0.38 15.29
C ILE A 97 4.81 -0.46 14.11
N GLY A 98 3.88 0.09 13.34
CA GLY A 98 3.32 -0.56 12.17
C GLY A 98 2.51 0.42 11.35
N TYR A 99 1.80 -0.07 10.34
CA TYR A 99 0.87 0.71 9.53
C TYR A 99 -0.55 0.52 10.04
N ASN A 100 -1.27 1.62 10.27
CA ASN A 100 -2.70 1.62 10.49
C ASN A 100 -3.38 2.13 9.22
N ILE A 101 -3.80 1.19 8.37
CA ILE A 101 -4.40 1.44 7.07
C ILE A 101 -5.92 1.56 7.25
N GLN A 102 -6.44 2.76 7.02
CA GLN A 102 -7.87 3.03 7.09
C GLN A 102 -8.42 3.35 5.71
N TYR A 103 -9.31 2.49 5.21
CA TYR A 103 -10.03 2.73 3.97
C TYR A 103 -11.22 3.67 4.24
N LEU A 104 -11.21 4.86 3.64
CA LEU A 104 -12.23 5.89 3.86
C LEU A 104 -13.41 5.78 2.88
N ARG A 105 -13.25 5.05 1.77
CA ARG A 105 -14.24 4.93 0.70
C ARG A 105 -14.56 3.47 0.41
N ASN A 106 -15.80 3.20 -0.01
CA ASN A 106 -16.26 1.87 -0.38
C ASN A 106 -16.16 1.66 -1.90
N LYS A 107 -14.96 1.81 -2.47
CA LYS A 107 -14.77 1.77 -3.94
C LYS A 107 -13.83 0.68 -4.44
N GLY A 108 -13.40 -0.24 -3.58
CA GLY A 108 -12.47 -1.29 -3.99
C GLY A 108 -11.03 -0.81 -4.14
N ASP A 109 -10.69 0.32 -3.53
CA ASP A 109 -9.35 0.91 -3.57
C ASP A 109 -8.27 -0.13 -3.21
N VAL A 110 -7.17 -0.08 -3.93
CA VAL A 110 -6.07 -1.05 -3.83
C VAL A 110 -4.90 -0.43 -3.09
N VAL A 111 -4.45 -1.04 -2.00
CA VAL A 111 -3.12 -0.81 -1.45
C VAL A 111 -2.23 -1.99 -1.80
N LYS A 112 -1.12 -1.74 -2.48
CA LYS A 112 -0.18 -2.78 -2.91
C LYS A 112 1.21 -2.55 -2.34
N PHE A 113 1.83 -3.60 -1.84
CA PHE A 113 3.25 -3.65 -1.48
C PHE A 113 3.95 -4.65 -2.39
N GLU A 114 5.01 -4.22 -3.07
CA GLU A 114 5.76 -5.05 -4.01
C GLU A 114 7.27 -4.95 -3.77
N LYS A 115 7.95 -6.12 -3.71
CA LYS A 115 9.42 -6.22 -3.55
C LYS A 115 9.92 -5.50 -2.28
N ILE A 116 9.21 -5.65 -1.18
CA ILE A 116 9.59 -5.08 0.12
C ILE A 116 9.91 -6.21 1.10
N ILE A 117 11.01 -6.03 1.83
CA ILE A 117 11.42 -6.89 2.94
C ILE A 117 11.04 -6.15 4.23
N PHE A 118 9.98 -6.58 4.89
CA PHE A 118 9.58 -6.06 6.19
C PHE A 118 10.35 -6.79 7.29
N LYS A 119 11.22 -6.07 7.98
CA LYS A 119 12.08 -6.63 9.01
C LYS A 119 11.76 -6.05 10.38
N ASN A 120 11.41 -6.89 11.34
CA ASN A 120 11.10 -6.43 12.70
C ASN A 120 11.31 -7.54 13.72
N SER A 121 12.29 -7.47 14.62
CA SER A 121 12.42 -8.44 15.71
C SER A 121 11.93 -7.85 17.02
N LEU A 122 11.20 -8.58 17.87
CA LEU A 122 10.96 -8.11 19.23
C LEU A 122 11.13 -9.25 20.23
N VAL A 123 12.14 -9.14 21.10
CA VAL A 123 12.35 -9.98 22.29
C VAL A 123 12.69 -9.07 23.47
N GLY A 124 11.76 -8.89 24.42
CA GLY A 124 12.07 -8.16 25.66
C GLY A 124 10.93 -7.42 26.34
N PHE A 125 9.80 -7.16 25.67
CA PHE A 125 8.63 -6.52 26.27
C PHE A 125 7.39 -7.43 26.16
N SER A 126 6.63 -7.51 27.26
CA SER A 126 5.45 -8.37 27.43
C SER A 126 4.55 -8.37 26.19
N THR A 127 4.20 -9.56 25.70
CA THR A 127 3.28 -9.85 24.58
C THR A 127 1.89 -9.20 24.70
N LYS A 128 1.60 -8.51 25.81
CA LYS A 128 0.33 -7.87 26.12
C LYS A 128 0.03 -6.60 25.29
N TYR A 129 1.01 -6.01 24.60
CA TYR A 129 0.88 -4.75 23.85
C TYR A 129 1.43 -4.82 22.41
N SER A 130 1.25 -5.94 21.71
CA SER A 130 1.75 -6.05 20.33
C SER A 130 0.86 -5.24 19.37
N ILE A 131 1.39 -4.15 18.82
CA ILE A 131 0.79 -3.50 17.64
C ILE A 131 1.12 -4.37 16.44
N PRO A 132 0.13 -4.76 15.62
CA PRO A 132 0.40 -5.53 14.42
C PRO A 132 1.19 -4.68 13.41
N LEU A 133 2.04 -5.32 12.60
CA LEU A 133 2.77 -4.61 11.55
C LEU A 133 1.81 -3.92 10.56
N PHE A 134 0.65 -4.54 10.30
CA PHE A 134 -0.46 -3.97 9.54
C PHE A 134 -1.77 -4.09 10.33
N ALA A 135 -2.27 -2.98 10.88
CA ALA A 135 -3.64 -2.84 11.34
C ALA A 135 -4.49 -2.30 10.18
N ILE A 136 -5.53 -3.03 9.78
CA ILE A 136 -6.39 -2.67 8.65
C ILE A 136 -7.79 -2.41 9.20
N ARG A 137 -8.35 -1.24 8.89
CA ARG A 137 -9.70 -0.85 9.28
C ARG A 137 -10.50 -0.48 8.04
N ALA A 138 -11.64 -1.14 7.86
CA ALA A 138 -12.53 -0.86 6.74
C ALA A 138 -14.01 -0.89 7.18
N SER A 139 -14.81 0.02 6.63
CA SER A 139 -16.27 0.05 6.78
C SER A 139 -17.00 -0.81 5.75
N THR A 140 -16.26 -1.53 4.91
CA THR A 140 -16.75 -2.42 3.86
C THR A 140 -15.78 -3.58 3.69
N ASP A 141 -16.23 -4.68 3.11
CA ASP A 141 -15.37 -5.77 2.63
C ASP A 141 -14.83 -5.53 1.20
N TYR A 142 -15.32 -4.48 0.51
CA TYR A 142 -14.86 -4.08 -0.81
C TYR A 142 -13.65 -3.12 -0.73
N PHE A 143 -12.52 -3.67 -0.30
CA PHE A 143 -11.18 -3.08 -0.35
C PHE A 143 -10.19 -4.14 -0.82
N ASN A 144 -8.99 -3.75 -1.25
CA ASN A 144 -7.96 -4.70 -1.68
C ASN A 144 -6.61 -4.33 -1.09
N LEU A 145 -6.02 -5.22 -0.30
CA LEU A 145 -4.64 -5.13 0.18
C LEU A 145 -3.84 -6.27 -0.44
N ILE A 146 -2.77 -5.95 -1.17
CA ILE A 146 -1.99 -6.92 -1.94
C ILE A 146 -0.53 -6.84 -1.52
N PHE A 147 0.06 -7.99 -1.17
CA PHE A 147 1.50 -8.16 -1.01
C PHE A 147 2.01 -9.03 -2.15
N SER A 148 3.07 -8.61 -2.83
CA SER A 148 3.63 -9.31 -4.00
C SER A 148 5.15 -9.36 -3.94
N ASN A 149 5.75 -10.55 -3.99
CA ASN A 149 7.20 -10.72 -3.88
C ASN A 149 7.79 -10.06 -2.62
N CYS A 150 7.05 -10.08 -1.50
CA CYS A 150 7.51 -9.50 -0.24
C CYS A 150 8.18 -10.55 0.65
N THR A 151 9.00 -10.10 1.58
CA THR A 151 9.55 -10.97 2.63
C THR A 151 9.20 -10.37 3.99
N PHE A 152 8.67 -11.19 4.89
CA PHE A 152 8.47 -10.86 6.29
C PHE A 152 9.56 -11.58 7.08
N GLU A 153 10.54 -10.83 7.55
CA GLU A 153 11.76 -11.36 8.17
C GLU A 153 11.82 -11.02 9.66
N ASP A 154 12.11 -12.03 10.49
CA ASP A 154 12.31 -11.93 11.93
C ASP A 154 11.10 -11.40 12.73
N ASN A 155 9.91 -11.36 12.11
CA ASN A 155 8.68 -10.81 12.66
C ASN A 155 8.13 -11.64 13.83
N LYS A 156 8.31 -11.15 15.05
CA LYS A 156 7.80 -11.79 16.29
C LYS A 156 6.45 -11.23 16.76
N ALA A 157 6.08 -10.05 16.29
CA ALA A 157 4.76 -9.46 16.51
C ALA A 157 3.74 -10.00 15.49
N PRO A 158 2.42 -9.87 15.74
CA PRO A 158 1.41 -10.15 14.73
C PRO A 158 1.69 -9.35 13.45
N ILE A 159 1.76 -10.02 12.30
CA ILE A 159 2.01 -9.32 11.03
C ILE A 159 0.80 -8.48 10.65
N MET A 160 -0.42 -9.00 10.87
CA MET A 160 -1.63 -8.36 10.38
C MET A 160 -2.79 -8.51 11.36
N SER A 161 -3.59 -7.46 11.47
CA SER A 161 -4.90 -7.44 12.11
C SER A 161 -5.88 -6.76 11.17
N VAL A 162 -7.04 -7.39 10.94
CA VAL A 162 -8.06 -6.89 10.02
C VAL A 162 -9.35 -6.71 10.80
N ASP A 163 -9.84 -5.48 10.85
CA ASP A 163 -11.11 -5.10 11.45
C ASP A 163 -12.04 -4.55 10.35
N ILE A 164 -13.08 -5.32 10.04
CA ILE A 164 -14.06 -4.99 9.02
C ILE A 164 -15.41 -4.83 9.69
N THR A 165 -15.93 -3.60 9.68
CA THR A 165 -17.28 -3.31 10.15
C THR A 165 -18.18 -3.13 8.93
N THR A 166 -18.91 -4.18 8.53
CA THR A 166 -19.86 -4.10 7.42
C THR A 166 -21.24 -4.65 7.81
N SER A 167 -22.29 -4.03 7.25
CA SER A 167 -23.67 -4.51 7.40
C SER A 167 -24.07 -5.55 6.35
N LYS A 168 -23.36 -5.60 5.21
CA LYS A 168 -23.59 -6.54 4.11
C LYS A 168 -22.28 -6.82 3.37
N SER A 169 -22.07 -8.08 3.00
CA SER A 169 -20.94 -8.44 2.15
C SER A 169 -21.17 -7.96 0.72
N THR A 170 -20.15 -7.31 0.15
CA THR A 170 -20.12 -6.75 -1.21
C THR A 170 -18.90 -7.21 -2.00
N ALA A 171 -17.93 -7.85 -1.34
CA ALA A 171 -16.72 -8.35 -1.98
C ALA A 171 -17.03 -9.47 -2.98
N SER A 172 -16.57 -9.30 -4.21
CA SER A 172 -16.57 -10.37 -5.23
C SER A 172 -15.22 -11.08 -5.33
N THR A 173 -14.20 -10.55 -4.66
CA THR A 173 -12.79 -11.00 -4.70
C THR A 173 -12.18 -10.98 -3.29
N TYR A 174 -10.96 -11.51 -3.16
CA TYR A 174 -10.22 -11.50 -1.89
C TYR A 174 -9.77 -10.07 -1.53
N SER A 175 -10.17 -9.60 -0.34
CA SER A 175 -9.80 -8.27 0.16
C SER A 175 -8.34 -8.19 0.64
N VAL A 176 -7.73 -9.33 0.96
CA VAL A 176 -6.30 -9.43 1.29
C VAL A 176 -5.68 -10.55 0.46
N GLN A 177 -4.58 -10.24 -0.22
CA GLN A 177 -3.87 -11.17 -1.09
C GLN A 177 -2.37 -11.15 -0.74
N ILE A 178 -1.78 -12.34 -0.62
CA ILE A 178 -0.37 -12.53 -0.30
C ILE A 178 0.20 -13.45 -1.37
N ASN A 179 0.90 -12.86 -2.34
CA ASN A 179 1.37 -13.54 -3.54
C ASN A 179 2.90 -13.62 -3.52
N ASP A 180 3.45 -14.83 -3.68
CA ASP A 180 4.90 -15.06 -3.76
C ASP A 180 5.70 -14.42 -2.61
N CYS A 181 5.12 -14.44 -1.41
CA CYS A 181 5.76 -13.86 -0.22
C CYS A 181 6.43 -14.93 0.65
N PHE A 182 7.55 -14.57 1.26
CA PHE A 182 8.28 -15.42 2.19
C PHE A 182 8.10 -14.96 3.63
N PHE A 183 7.98 -15.92 4.55
CA PHE A 183 7.88 -15.69 5.99
C PHE A 183 9.01 -16.49 6.65
N ARG A 184 9.97 -15.80 7.29
CA ARG A 184 11.13 -16.43 7.90
C ARG A 184 11.58 -15.75 9.19
#